data_AF-A0A536D7W2-F1
#
_entry.id   AF-A0A536D7W2-F1
#
_cell.length_a   1.000
_cell.length_b   1.000
_cell.length_c   1.000
_cell.angle_alpha   90.00
_cell.angle_beta   90.00
_cell.angle_gamma   90.00
#
_symmetry.space_group_name_H-M   'P 1'
#
loop_
_entity.id
_entity.type
_entity.pdbx_description
1 polymer ?
#
loop_
_entity_poly.entity_id
_entity_poly.type
_entity_poly.pdbx_seq_one_letter_code
_entity_poly.pdbx_strand_id
1 'polypeptide(L)' 'MAERGLVERMPNPLEIVSLQGLKMGRPSEVHIRLRLEDGRARQIEVGGGVVPVMDGTLTLPS' A
#
# COMPACT_ATOMS: atom_id res chain seq x y z
N MET A 1 40.56 -4.95 -0.21
CA MET A 1 39.71 -4.69 -1.39
C MET A 1 38.36 -5.32 -1.10
N ALA A 2 37.29 -4.51 -0.98
CA ALA A 2 35.97 -5.04 -0.65
C ALA A 2 35.30 -5.56 -1.93
N GLU A 3 35.08 -6.87 -1.95
CA GLU A 3 34.34 -7.58 -2.98
C GLU A 3 32.88 -7.11 -2.93
N ARG A 4 32.48 -6.26 -3.90
CA ARG A 4 31.09 -5.81 -4.02
C ARG A 4 30.30 -6.92 -4.68
N GLY A 5 29.59 -7.72 -3.88
CA GLY A 5 28.58 -8.64 -4.40
C GLY A 5 27.54 -7.88 -5.21
N LEU A 6 27.25 -8.37 -6.41
CA LEU A 6 26.17 -7.87 -7.26
C LEU A 6 24.84 -8.16 -6.55
N VAL A 7 24.27 -7.17 -5.87
CA VAL A 7 22.91 -7.29 -5.33
C VAL A 7 21.95 -7.29 -6.51
N GLU A 8 21.10 -8.30 -6.59
CA GLU A 8 20.03 -8.36 -7.58
C GLU A 8 19.21 -7.06 -7.49
N ARG A 9 19.04 -6.37 -8.62
CA ARG A 9 18.29 -5.11 -8.62
C ARG A 9 16.87 -5.40 -8.16
N MET A 10 16.44 -4.72 -7.10
CA MET A 10 15.05 -4.79 -6.67
C MET A 10 14.12 -4.44 -7.84
N PRO A 11 12.99 -5.17 -8.01
CA PRO A 11 12.02 -4.87 -9.04
C PRO A 11 11.56 -3.41 -8.92
N ASN A 12 11.43 -2.75 -10.07
CA ASN A 12 10.97 -1.38 -10.16
C ASN A 12 9.92 -1.30 -11.29
N PRO A 13 8.63 -1.17 -10.96
CA PRO A 13 8.09 -0.86 -9.64
C PRO A 13 8.20 -2.01 -8.62
N LEU A 14 8.38 -1.66 -7.35
CA LEU A 14 8.27 -2.57 -6.21
C LEU A 14 6.80 -2.64 -5.78
N GLU A 15 6.29 -3.84 -5.55
CA GLU A 15 4.94 -4.07 -5.06
C GLU A 15 4.97 -4.67 -3.65
N ILE A 16 4.20 -4.07 -2.74
CA ILE A 16 4.10 -4.48 -1.33
C ILE A 16 2.62 -4.64 -0.99
N VAL A 17 2.27 -5.74 -0.31
CA VAL A 17 0.96 -5.93 0.32
C VAL A 17 1.14 -5.83 1.82
N SER A 18 0.51 -4.83 2.43
CA SER A 18 0.55 -4.61 3.88
C SER A 18 -0.75 -5.11 4.52
N LEU A 19 -0.65 -6.20 5.27
CA LEU A 19 -1.73 -6.70 6.13
C LEU A 19 -1.84 -5.84 7.39
N GLN A 20 -3.03 -5.30 7.66
CA GLN A 20 -3.28 -4.42 8.80
C GLN A 20 -4.60 -4.73 9.52
N GLY A 21 -4.80 -4.13 10.69
CA GLY A 21 -6.05 -4.24 11.46
C GLY A 21 -6.34 -5.60 12.09
N LEU A 22 -5.43 -6.58 11.94
CA LEU A 22 -5.58 -7.95 12.47
C LEU A 22 -5.90 -7.99 13.97
N LYS A 23 -5.12 -7.27 14.79
CA LYS A 23 -5.32 -7.23 16.25
C LYS A 23 -6.61 -6.51 16.68
N MET A 24 -7.25 -5.77 15.78
CA MET A 24 -8.53 -5.08 16.02
C MET A 24 -9.73 -5.88 15.49
N GLY A 25 -9.52 -7.09 14.95
CA GLY A 25 -10.58 -7.89 14.35
C GLY A 25 -11.15 -7.29 13.06
N ARG A 26 -10.44 -6.33 12.45
CA ARG A 26 -10.83 -5.64 11.22
C ARG A 26 -9.72 -5.79 10.17
N PRO A 27 -9.46 -7.02 9.68
CA PRO A 27 -8.40 -7.28 8.73
C PRO A 27 -8.62 -6.46 7.45
N SER A 28 -7.56 -5.86 6.94
CA SER A 28 -7.54 -5.25 5.61
C SER A 28 -6.16 -5.31 4.99
N GLU A 29 -6.13 -5.12 3.68
CA GLU A 29 -4.91 -5.11 2.86
C GLU A 29 -4.72 -3.72 2.25
N VAL A 30 -3.50 -3.21 2.30
CA VAL A 30 -3.07 -2.03 1.56
C VAL A 30 -2.08 -2.47 0.51
N HIS A 31 -2.39 -2.17 -0.75
CA HIS A 31 -1.50 -2.39 -1.88
C HIS A 31 -0.68 -1.13 -2.12
N ILE A 32 0.64 -1.29 -2.09
CA ILE A 32 1.58 -0.18 -2.25
C ILE A 32 2.47 -0.49 -3.45
N ARG A 33 2.48 0.41 -4.43
CA ARG A 33 3.41 0.36 -5.58
C ARG A 33 4.40 1.51 -5.48
N LEU A 34 5.68 1.19 -5.54
CA LEU A 34 6.78 2.14 -5.38
C LEU A 34 7.61 2.19 -6.65
N ARG A 35 7.82 3.38 -7.21
CA ARG A 35 8.87 3.60 -8.22
C ARG A 35 10.11 4.17 -7.54
N LEU A 36 11.23 3.48 -7.74
CA LEU A 36 12.52 3.86 -7.19
C LEU A 36 13.39 4.48 -8.29
N GLU A 37 14.05 5.60 -8.00
CA GLU A 37 15.14 6.15 -8.82
C GLU A 37 16.30 6.50 -7.89
N ASP A 38 17.51 6.08 -8.25
CA ASP A 38 18.73 6.29 -7.45
C ASP A 38 18.60 5.83 -5.98
N GLY A 39 17.90 4.71 -5.78
CA GLY A 39 17.66 4.14 -4.45
C GLY A 39 16.66 4.93 -3.59
N ARG A 40 15.96 5.91 -4.16
CA ARG A 40 14.95 6.73 -3.48
C ARG A 40 13.57 6.52 -4.09
N ALA A 41 12.54 6.49 -3.25
CA ALA A 41 11.17 6.51 -3.73
C ALA A 41 10.87 7.84 -4.42
N ARG A 42 10.42 7.77 -5.67
CA ARG A 42 9.98 8.93 -6.46
C ARG A 42 8.48 8.99 -6.62
N GLN A 43 7.85 7.82 -6.62
CA GLN A 43 6.41 7.71 -6.68
C GLN A 43 5.96 6.59 -5.74
N ILE A 44 4.90 6.88 -4.98
CA ILE A 44 4.23 5.92 -4.12
C ILE A 44 2.75 5.96 -4.50
N GLU A 45 2.24 4.87 -5.05
CA GLU A 45 0.83 4.66 -5.32
C GLU A 45 0.29 3.75 -4.21
N VAL A 46 -0.80 4.17 -3.55
CA VAL A 46 -1.44 3.42 -2.47
C VAL A 46 -2.88 3.13 -2.86
N GLY A 47 -3.27 1.87 -2.79
CA GLY A 47 -4.60 1.41 -3.12
C GLY A 47 -5.10 0.32 -2.18
N GLY A 48 -6.38 0.02 -2.29
CA GLY A 48 -7.04 -1.01 -1.50
C GLY A 48 -8.47 -1.20 -1.96
N GLY A 49 -9.06 -2.34 -1.61
CA GLY A 49 -10.47 -2.60 -1.84
C GLY A 49 -11.35 -1.89 -0.82
N VAL A 50 -12.56 -1.52 -1.23
CA VAL A 50 -13.62 -1.03 -0.34
C VAL A 50 -14.89 -1.83 -0.57
N VAL A 51 -15.66 -2.03 0.48
CA VAL A 51 -16.99 -2.64 0.41
C VAL A 51 -18.00 -1.60 0.89
N PRO A 52 -18.81 -1.02 0.00
CA PRO A 52 -19.93 -0.17 0.39
C PRO A 52 -20.89 -0.97 1.27
N VAL A 53 -21.24 -0.45 2.45
CA VAL A 53 -22.09 -1.17 3.41
C VAL A 53 -23.51 -0.62 3.43
N MET A 54 -23.66 0.68 3.14
CA MET A 54 -24.93 1.38 3.11
C MET A 54 -24.79 2.66 2.28
N ASP A 55 -25.84 2.99 1.55
CA ASP A 55 -26.09 4.30 0.99
C ASP A 55 -27.45 4.83 1.48
N GLY A 56 -27.61 6.15 1.56
CA GLY A 56 -28.87 6.74 2.02
C GLY A 56 -28.79 8.24 2.27
N THR A 57 -29.95 8.85 2.51
CA THR A 57 -30.08 10.28 2.84
C THR A 57 -30.50 10.43 4.29
N LEU A 58 -29.72 11.18 5.07
CA LEU A 58 -30.07 11.55 6.43
C LEU A 58 -30.86 12.85 6.43
N THR A 59 -32.06 12.85 7.04
CA THR A 59 -32.91 14.04 7.18
C THR A 59 -33.12 14.35 8.66
N LEU A 60 -33.06 15.62 9.04
CA LEU A 60 -33.30 16.07 10.41
C LEU A 60 -34.73 16.64 10.53
N PRO A 61 -35.43 16.42 11.66
CA PRO A 61 -36.74 17.02 11.90
C PRO A 61 -36.61 18.53 12.13
N SER A 62 -37.61 19.27 11.66
CA SER A 62 -37.78 20.71 11.88
C SER A 62 -38.22 21.04 13.30
#